data_AF-A0A942Y7D8-F1
#
_entry.id   AF-A0A942Y7D8-F1
#
_cell.length_a   1.000
_cell.length_b   1.000
_cell.length_c   1.000
_cell.angle_alpha   90.00
_cell.angle_beta   90.00
_cell.angle_gamma   90.00
#
_symmetry.space_group_name_H-M   'P 1'
#
loop_
_entity.id
_entity.type
_entity.pdbx_description
1 polymer ?
#
loop_
_entity_poly.entity_id
_entity_poly.type
_entity_poly.pdbx_seq_one_letter_code
_entity_poly.pdbx_strand_id
1 'polypeptide(L)'
;MKSKIQFILSMIIFGTIGLVARNIDLFSSERALLSSFIGCIFLLLIFFVMKKKISWNVVKSNALFLILSGIALGGNWIFLYQSYDHTTIANATLGYYFAPVFVMILSPFVLREQLSIKKIVCIGVSIIGMLMIVGEGLRASSADDLLGLSFGLIAAAFYAALLLLNKFIKDMGKLELTIIQLGTTTLLLMPYVFLTSGFGIFEVSSSSIPFILILGIINTGIGFWLFFSGMEGLKGQSIAMLSYVDPFVAILISAIILQEQMTIVQMLGGVLLLGSTFVSEIRSTNCSNQLMKTPAE
;
A
#
# COMPACT_ATOMS: atom_id res chain seq x y z
N MET A 1 -5.16 -19.12 -7.18
CA MET A 1 -4.20 -18.51 -8.15
C MET A 1 -4.63 -17.11 -8.58
N LYS A 2 -5.90 -16.89 -8.99
CA LYS A 2 -6.41 -15.57 -9.39
C LYS A 2 -6.11 -14.43 -8.39
N SER A 3 -6.40 -14.62 -7.11
CA SER A 3 -6.18 -13.59 -6.07
C SER A 3 -4.71 -13.20 -5.88
N LYS A 4 -3.78 -14.17 -5.96
CA LYS A 4 -2.34 -13.88 -5.91
C LYS A 4 -1.89 -13.03 -7.09
N ILE A 5 -2.32 -13.38 -8.30
CA ILE A 5 -1.97 -12.64 -9.52
C ILE A 5 -2.51 -11.21 -9.44
N GLN A 6 -3.76 -11.02 -9.03
CA GLN A 6 -4.35 -9.69 -8.86
C GLN A 6 -3.57 -8.84 -7.85
N PHE A 7 -3.16 -9.44 -6.73
CA PHE A 7 -2.40 -8.75 -5.71
C PHE A 7 -0.98 -8.37 -6.21
N ILE A 8 -0.26 -9.31 -6.84
CA ILE A 8 1.06 -9.03 -7.42
C ILE A 8 0.97 -7.93 -8.49
N LEU A 9 -0.04 -7.99 -9.37
CA LEU A 9 -0.27 -6.94 -10.37
C LEU A 9 -0.51 -5.58 -9.72
N SER A 10 -1.30 -5.51 -8.64
CA SER A 10 -1.48 -4.25 -7.92
C SER A 10 -0.18 -3.72 -7.32
N MET A 11 0.69 -4.59 -6.80
CA MET A 11 2.00 -4.19 -6.26
C MET A 11 2.95 -3.69 -7.36
N ILE A 12 2.93 -4.30 -8.54
CA ILE A 12 3.68 -3.81 -9.69
C ILE A 12 3.19 -2.42 -10.11
N ILE A 13 1.87 -2.22 -10.15
CA ILE A 13 1.26 -0.92 -10.43
C ILE A 13 1.73 0.11 -9.38
N PHE A 14 1.62 -0.22 -8.09
CA PHE A 14 2.07 0.68 -7.01
C PHE A 14 3.55 1.03 -7.11
N GLY A 15 4.42 0.09 -7.51
CA GLY A 15 5.84 0.37 -7.73
C GLY A 15 6.12 1.39 -8.84
N THR A 16 5.17 1.59 -9.78
CA THR A 16 5.29 2.62 -10.83
C THR A 16 4.85 4.02 -10.39
N ILE A 17 4.26 4.16 -9.19
CA ILE A 17 3.75 5.45 -8.68
C ILE A 17 4.85 6.51 -8.69
N GLY A 18 6.05 6.18 -8.21
CA GLY A 18 7.18 7.13 -8.14
C GLY A 18 7.57 7.74 -9.49
N LEU A 19 7.52 6.95 -10.56
CA LEU A 19 7.82 7.42 -11.92
C LEU A 19 6.76 8.41 -12.43
N VAL A 20 5.48 8.09 -12.23
CA VAL A 20 4.37 8.95 -12.65
C VAL A 20 4.32 10.23 -11.82
N ALA A 21 4.49 10.07 -10.51
CA ALA A 21 4.55 11.11 -9.50
C ALA A 21 5.54 12.25 -9.80
N ARG A 22 6.73 11.90 -10.27
CA ARG A 22 7.81 12.86 -10.55
C ARG A 22 7.49 13.83 -11.68
N ASN A 23 6.57 13.47 -12.58
CA ASN A 23 6.17 14.30 -13.72
C ASN A 23 4.95 15.19 -13.42
N ILE A 24 4.54 15.26 -12.16
CA ILE A 24 3.39 16.06 -11.72
C ILE A 24 3.91 17.20 -10.84
N ASP A 25 3.73 18.43 -11.32
CA ASP A 25 4.13 19.66 -10.62
C ASP A 25 3.06 20.07 -9.59
N LEU A 26 2.81 19.20 -8.62
CA LEU A 26 1.89 19.44 -7.50
C LEU A 26 2.48 18.88 -6.21
N PHE A 27 2.03 19.44 -5.08
CA PHE A 27 2.39 18.88 -3.79
C PHE A 27 1.88 17.44 -3.64
N SER A 28 2.58 16.65 -2.84
CA SER A 28 2.27 15.22 -2.65
C SER A 28 0.83 14.99 -2.15
N SER A 29 0.33 15.90 -1.31
CA SER A 29 -1.03 15.92 -0.76
C SER A 29 -2.10 16.21 -1.84
N GLU A 30 -1.86 17.18 -2.71
CA GLU A 30 -2.74 17.53 -3.84
C GLU A 30 -2.83 16.38 -4.84
N ARG A 31 -1.69 15.76 -5.15
CA ARG A 31 -1.62 14.57 -6.00
C ARG A 31 -2.45 13.41 -5.45
N ALA A 32 -2.44 13.22 -4.13
CA ALA A 32 -3.24 12.22 -3.43
C ALA A 32 -4.74 12.50 -3.56
N LEU A 33 -5.13 13.75 -3.34
CA LEU A 33 -6.51 14.17 -3.44
C LEU A 33 -7.04 13.98 -4.86
N LEU A 34 -6.29 14.43 -5.87
CA LEU A 34 -6.67 14.27 -7.27
C LEU A 34 -6.71 12.80 -7.67
N SER A 35 -5.73 11.99 -7.26
CA SER A 35 -5.70 10.58 -7.63
C SER A 35 -6.84 9.78 -7.00
N SER A 36 -7.16 10.02 -5.72
CA SER A 36 -8.32 9.40 -5.05
C SER A 36 -9.64 9.84 -5.65
N PHE A 37 -9.79 11.14 -5.96
CA PHE A 37 -10.99 11.67 -6.58
C PHE A 37 -11.21 11.10 -7.99
N ILE A 38 -10.19 11.16 -8.85
CA ILE A 38 -10.23 10.63 -10.22
C ILE A 38 -10.46 9.12 -10.20
N GLY A 39 -9.74 8.39 -9.34
CA GLY A 39 -9.90 6.94 -9.18
C GLY A 39 -11.32 6.57 -8.74
N CYS A 40 -11.90 7.33 -7.80
CA CYS A 40 -13.29 7.15 -7.36
C CYS A 40 -14.28 7.38 -8.51
N ILE A 41 -14.15 8.48 -9.26
CA ILE A 41 -15.01 8.78 -10.41
C ILE A 41 -14.89 7.70 -11.48
N PHE A 42 -13.67 7.29 -11.81
CA PHE A 42 -13.43 6.25 -12.81
C PHE A 42 -14.10 4.92 -12.42
N LEU A 43 -13.95 4.50 -11.17
CA LEU A 43 -14.59 3.28 -10.69
C LEU A 43 -16.12 3.41 -10.61
N LEU A 44 -16.65 4.59 -10.26
CA LEU A 44 -18.09 4.88 -10.33
C LEU A 44 -18.60 4.75 -11.77
N LEU A 45 -17.88 5.28 -12.76
CA LEU A 45 -18.23 5.12 -14.17
C LEU A 45 -18.27 3.63 -14.57
N ILE A 46 -17.24 2.85 -14.19
CA ILE A 46 -17.25 1.40 -14.41
C ILE A 46 -18.45 0.75 -13.72
N PHE A 47 -18.76 1.13 -12.48
CA PHE A 47 -19.89 0.59 -11.73
C PHE A 47 -21.22 0.78 -12.46
N PHE A 48 -21.46 1.99 -12.96
CA PHE A 48 -22.65 2.34 -13.74
C PHE A 48 -22.70 1.58 -15.07
N VAL A 49 -21.58 1.50 -15.80
CA VAL A 49 -21.49 0.75 -17.07
C VAL A 49 -21.75 -0.74 -16.87
N MET A 50 -21.26 -1.31 -15.77
CA MET A 50 -21.51 -2.70 -15.39
C MET A 50 -22.95 -2.95 -14.89
N LYS A 51 -23.78 -1.90 -14.78
CA LYS A 51 -25.18 -1.95 -14.28
C LYS A 51 -25.31 -2.67 -12.93
N LYS A 52 -24.28 -2.58 -12.09
CA LYS A 52 -24.31 -3.17 -10.76
C LYS A 52 -25.22 -2.34 -9.85
N LYS A 53 -25.84 -3.01 -8.88
CA LYS A 53 -26.69 -2.38 -7.87
C LYS A 53 -25.99 -2.47 -6.53
N ILE A 54 -25.87 -1.34 -5.84
CA ILE A 54 -25.31 -1.30 -4.49
C ILE A 54 -26.31 -1.97 -3.56
N SER A 55 -25.88 -3.05 -2.92
CA SER A 55 -26.64 -3.70 -1.85
C SER A 55 -26.54 -2.87 -0.58
N TRP A 56 -27.38 -1.85 -0.44
CA TRP A 56 -27.38 -0.92 0.70
C TRP A 56 -27.45 -1.62 2.08
N ASN A 57 -28.09 -2.79 2.16
CA ASN A 57 -28.11 -3.59 3.38
C ASN A 57 -26.72 -4.10 3.77
N VAL A 58 -25.92 -4.53 2.80
CA VAL A 58 -24.52 -4.95 3.01
C VAL A 58 -23.65 -3.76 3.40
N VAL A 59 -23.86 -2.60 2.77
CA VAL A 59 -23.14 -1.36 3.11
C VAL A 59 -23.44 -0.95 4.55
N LYS A 60 -24.71 -0.96 4.97
CA LYS A 60 -25.10 -0.62 6.36
C LYS A 60 -24.52 -1.60 7.37
N SER A 61 -24.56 -2.90 7.07
CA SER A 61 -23.99 -3.95 7.93
C SER A 61 -22.49 -3.79 8.15
N ASN A 62 -21.77 -3.35 7.11
CA ASN A 62 -20.31 -3.14 7.16
C ASN A 62 -19.91 -1.67 7.38
N ALA A 63 -20.85 -0.76 7.66
CA ALA A 63 -20.61 0.68 7.61
C ALA A 63 -19.46 1.13 8.54
N LEU A 64 -19.40 0.57 9.74
CA LEU A 64 -18.33 0.87 10.70
C LEU A 64 -16.96 0.51 10.11
N PHE A 65 -16.79 -0.72 9.63
CA PHE A 65 -15.50 -1.17 9.07
C PHE A 65 -15.15 -0.46 7.77
N LEU A 66 -16.14 -0.08 6.95
CA LEU A 66 -15.96 0.69 5.72
C LEU A 66 -15.46 2.11 5.98
N ILE A 67 -16.08 2.80 6.94
CA ILE A 67 -15.69 4.15 7.30
C ILE A 67 -14.31 4.12 7.97
N LEU A 68 -14.09 3.18 8.91
CA LEU A 68 -12.78 3.04 9.56
C LEU A 68 -11.67 2.68 8.56
N SER A 69 -11.94 1.83 7.56
CA SER A 69 -10.94 1.49 6.55
C SER A 69 -10.68 2.65 5.58
N GLY A 70 -11.71 3.41 5.20
CA GLY A 70 -11.55 4.64 4.42
C GLY A 70 -10.75 5.72 5.18
N ILE A 71 -11.05 5.91 6.46
CA ILE A 71 -10.26 6.77 7.35
C ILE A 71 -8.83 6.25 7.45
N ALA A 72 -8.64 4.93 7.54
CA ALA A 72 -7.31 4.36 7.62
C ALA A 72 -6.50 4.60 6.34
N LEU A 73 -7.13 4.53 5.16
CA LEU A 73 -6.49 4.85 3.89
C LEU A 73 -6.15 6.35 3.79
N GLY A 74 -7.07 7.25 4.15
CA GLY A 74 -6.81 8.69 4.13
C GLY A 74 -5.78 9.12 5.17
N GLY A 75 -5.86 8.59 6.39
CA GLY A 75 -4.90 8.80 7.46
C GLY A 75 -3.52 8.30 7.08
N ASN A 76 -3.43 7.11 6.47
CA ASN A 76 -2.18 6.59 5.92
C ASN A 76 -1.50 7.61 5.01
N TRP A 77 -2.24 8.21 4.06
CA TRP A 77 -1.68 9.20 3.15
C TRP A 77 -1.31 10.50 3.85
N ILE A 78 -2.15 11.05 4.73
CA ILE A 78 -1.84 12.27 5.50
C ILE A 78 -0.53 12.12 6.28
N PHE A 79 -0.41 11.05 7.07
CA PHE A 79 0.80 10.83 7.87
C PHE A 79 2.02 10.56 7.00
N LEU A 80 1.85 9.91 5.84
CA LEU A 80 2.94 9.72 4.88
C LEU A 80 3.40 11.06 4.30
N TYR A 81 2.49 12.00 4.01
CA TYR A 81 2.85 13.34 3.55
C TYR A 81 3.55 14.16 4.63
N GLN A 82 3.03 14.15 5.86
CA GLN A 82 3.72 14.78 7.01
C GLN A 82 5.14 14.20 7.19
N SER A 83 5.33 12.91 6.92
CA SER A 83 6.65 12.27 6.94
C SER A 83 7.58 12.87 5.88
N TYR A 84 7.11 13.02 4.64
CA TYR A 84 7.87 13.65 3.56
C TYR A 84 8.21 15.13 3.80
N ASP A 85 7.40 15.85 4.57
CA ASP A 85 7.67 17.25 4.90
C ASP A 85 8.73 17.42 6.00
N HIS A 86 8.89 16.42 6.88
CA HIS A 86 9.81 16.49 8.02
C HIS A 86 11.11 15.71 7.81
N THR A 87 11.18 14.82 6.82
CA THR A 87 12.41 14.09 6.52
C THR A 87 12.53 13.75 5.03
N THR A 88 13.68 13.20 4.64
CA THR A 88 13.92 12.76 3.28
C THR A 88 12.94 11.68 2.85
N ILE A 89 12.64 11.61 1.55
CA ILE A 89 11.80 10.55 0.96
C ILE A 89 12.32 9.16 1.36
N ALA A 90 13.63 8.96 1.43
CA ALA A 90 14.24 7.71 1.88
C ALA A 90 13.84 7.35 3.32
N ASN A 91 13.97 8.29 4.27
CA ASN A 91 13.64 8.06 5.68
C ASN A 91 12.14 7.86 5.92
N ALA A 92 11.30 8.63 5.22
CA ALA A 92 9.85 8.46 5.27
C ALA A 92 9.43 7.08 4.75
N THR A 93 10.05 6.66 3.65
CA THR A 93 9.82 5.36 3.01
C THR A 93 10.29 4.21 3.91
N LEU A 94 11.38 4.39 4.66
CA LEU A 94 11.81 3.44 5.70
C LEU A 94 10.73 3.16 6.72
N GLY A 95 10.23 4.22 7.36
CA GLY A 95 9.18 4.10 8.36
C GLY A 95 7.94 3.44 7.76
N TYR A 96 7.59 3.81 6.53
CA TYR A 96 6.44 3.24 5.85
C TYR A 96 6.60 1.75 5.53
N TYR A 97 7.80 1.29 5.19
CA TYR A 97 8.05 -0.12 4.90
C TYR A 97 7.98 -1.03 6.14
N PHE A 98 7.81 -0.50 7.36
CA PHE A 98 7.40 -1.32 8.51
C PHE A 98 5.93 -1.79 8.41
N ALA A 99 5.15 -1.31 7.43
CA ALA A 99 3.73 -1.65 7.35
C ALA A 99 3.48 -3.16 7.21
N PRO A 100 4.18 -3.93 6.34
CA PRO A 100 4.09 -5.38 6.32
C PRO A 100 4.47 -6.06 7.65
N VAL A 101 5.40 -5.47 8.40
CA VAL A 101 5.78 -5.96 9.74
C VAL A 101 4.62 -5.81 10.71
N PHE A 102 3.97 -4.64 10.76
CA PHE A 102 2.79 -4.42 11.59
C PHE A 102 1.64 -5.34 11.21
N VAL A 103 1.34 -5.50 9.92
CA VAL A 103 0.31 -6.44 9.45
C VAL A 103 0.58 -7.85 9.97
N MET A 104 1.84 -8.27 9.97
CA MET A 104 2.20 -9.61 10.36
C MET A 104 2.22 -9.83 11.87
N ILE A 105 2.60 -8.82 12.65
CA ILE A 105 2.49 -8.87 14.12
C ILE A 105 1.02 -8.86 14.53
N LEU A 106 0.19 -8.03 13.89
CA LEU A 106 -1.21 -7.85 14.26
C LEU A 106 -2.13 -8.94 13.70
N SER A 107 -1.81 -9.53 12.55
CA SER A 107 -2.63 -10.58 11.90
C SER A 107 -2.97 -11.75 12.85
N PRO A 108 -2.03 -12.35 13.60
CA PRO A 108 -2.33 -13.43 14.54
C PRO A 108 -3.31 -13.04 15.63
N PHE A 109 -3.22 -11.82 16.15
CA PHE A 109 -4.11 -11.36 17.21
C PHE A 109 -5.50 -11.01 16.68
N VAL A 110 -5.55 -10.37 15.51
CA VAL A 110 -6.78 -9.83 14.92
C VAL A 110 -7.52 -10.89 14.08
N LEU A 111 -6.80 -11.64 13.25
CA LEU A 111 -7.32 -12.67 12.35
C LEU A 111 -7.21 -14.09 12.92
N ARG A 112 -6.61 -14.27 14.10
CA ARG A 112 -6.40 -15.58 14.76
C ARG A 112 -5.60 -16.57 13.90
N GLU A 113 -4.68 -16.06 13.09
CA GLU A 113 -3.78 -16.86 12.25
C GLU A 113 -2.58 -17.40 13.05
N GLN A 114 -2.19 -18.67 12.85
CA GLN A 114 -0.97 -19.21 13.45
C GLN A 114 0.28 -18.74 12.68
N LEU A 115 1.29 -18.25 13.40
CA LEU A 115 2.60 -17.94 12.83
C LEU A 115 3.52 -19.15 12.91
N SER A 116 4.09 -19.54 11.77
CA SER A 116 5.21 -20.47 11.77
C SER A 116 6.50 -19.73 12.14
N ILE A 117 7.33 -20.32 13.00
CA ILE A 117 8.67 -19.83 13.35
C ILE A 117 9.49 -19.49 12.09
N LYS A 118 9.34 -20.26 11.02
CA LYS A 118 10.02 -20.02 9.74
C LYS A 118 9.61 -18.70 9.07
N LYS A 119 8.34 -18.30 9.21
CA LYS A 119 7.86 -17.01 8.71
C LYS A 119 8.44 -15.88 9.53
N ILE A 120 8.50 -16.03 10.86
CA ILE A 120 9.14 -15.05 11.76
C ILE A 120 10.59 -14.79 11.34
N VAL A 121 11.35 -15.86 11.05
CA VAL A 121 12.73 -15.74 10.57
C VAL A 121 12.80 -15.03 9.22
N CYS A 122 11.95 -15.39 8.25
CA CYS A 122 11.94 -14.72 6.93
C CYS A 122 11.69 -13.21 7.07
N ILE A 123 10.79 -12.80 7.98
CA ILE A 123 10.53 -11.38 8.25
C ILE A 123 11.76 -10.68 8.80
N GLY A 124 12.42 -11.27 9.80
CA GLY A 124 13.64 -10.68 10.37
C GLY A 124 14.66 -10.42 9.28
N VAL A 125 14.82 -11.37 8.36
CA VAL A 125 15.68 -11.23 7.19
C VAL A 125 15.18 -10.16 6.22
N SER A 126 13.87 -10.04 5.96
CA SER A 126 13.29 -8.98 5.12
C SER A 126 13.51 -7.58 5.72
N ILE A 127 13.35 -7.43 7.03
CA ILE A 127 13.59 -6.18 7.77
C ILE A 127 15.07 -5.80 7.67
N ILE A 128 15.98 -6.75 7.88
CA ILE A 128 17.42 -6.50 7.74
C ILE A 128 17.76 -6.07 6.30
N GLY A 129 17.23 -6.79 5.29
CA GLY A 129 17.43 -6.44 3.89
C GLY A 129 16.93 -5.02 3.57
N MET A 130 15.75 -4.66 4.06
CA MET A 130 15.20 -3.31 3.94
C MET A 130 16.04 -2.26 4.66
N LEU A 131 16.48 -2.52 5.89
CA LEU A 131 17.38 -1.64 6.63
C LEU A 131 18.72 -1.45 5.91
N MET A 132 19.16 -2.40 5.09
CA MET A 132 20.33 -2.20 4.22
C MET A 132 20.01 -1.33 3.00
N ILE A 133 18.85 -1.54 2.36
CA ILE A 133 18.40 -0.71 1.22
C ILE A 133 18.32 0.76 1.62
N VAL A 134 17.89 1.04 2.85
CA VAL A 134 17.66 2.42 3.26
C VAL A 134 18.57 2.88 4.39
N GLY A 135 19.46 2.01 4.87
CA GLY A 135 20.42 2.28 5.94
C GLY A 135 21.41 3.39 5.61
N GLU A 136 21.59 3.71 4.33
CA GLU A 136 22.37 4.88 3.93
C GLU A 136 21.62 6.20 4.20
N GLY A 137 20.28 6.18 4.30
CA GLY A 137 19.43 7.31 4.71
C GLY A 137 19.40 7.55 6.23
N LEU A 138 19.78 6.55 7.03
CA LEU A 138 19.77 6.56 8.50
C LEU A 138 20.75 7.55 9.15
N ARG A 139 21.37 8.45 8.38
CA ARG A 139 22.02 9.66 8.89
C ARG A 139 20.98 10.70 9.35
N ALA A 140 20.00 10.27 10.14
CA ALA A 140 19.08 11.15 10.83
C ALA A 140 19.90 11.98 11.83
N SER A 141 20.20 13.22 11.44
CA SER A 141 21.11 14.09 12.19
C SER A 141 20.34 15.19 12.93
N SER A 142 19.01 15.27 12.72
CA SER A 142 18.13 16.32 13.23
C SER A 142 16.89 15.77 13.96
N ALA A 143 16.29 16.58 14.83
CA ALA A 143 15.04 16.23 15.52
C ALA A 143 13.85 16.12 14.54
N ASP A 144 13.87 16.87 13.43
CA ASP A 144 12.86 16.82 12.39
C ASP A 144 12.90 15.49 11.63
N ASP A 145 14.09 14.92 11.39
CA ASP A 145 14.22 13.60 10.78
C ASP A 145 13.56 12.49 11.62
N LEU A 146 13.70 12.58 12.95
CA LEU A 146 13.07 11.65 13.88
C LEU A 146 11.54 11.80 13.89
N LEU A 147 11.04 13.03 13.84
CA LEU A 147 9.61 13.31 13.68
C LEU A 147 9.07 12.75 12.37
N GLY A 148 9.78 12.97 11.26
CA GLY A 148 9.43 12.42 9.95
C GLY A 148 9.36 10.89 9.98
N LEU A 149 10.34 10.21 10.57
CA LEU A 149 10.31 8.75 10.73
C LEU A 149 9.11 8.29 11.57
N SER A 150 8.77 9.01 12.64
CA SER A 150 7.62 8.69 13.48
C SER A 150 6.30 8.78 12.70
N PHE A 151 6.14 9.78 11.85
CA PHE A 151 4.99 9.89 10.96
C PHE A 151 4.94 8.76 9.92
N GLY A 152 6.10 8.34 9.40
CA GLY A 152 6.19 7.17 8.51
C GLY A 152 5.74 5.87 9.19
N LEU A 153 6.11 5.67 10.46
CA LEU A 153 5.65 4.53 11.26
C LEU A 153 4.15 4.59 11.56
N ILE A 154 3.61 5.78 11.86
CA ILE A 154 2.17 5.97 12.03
C ILE A 154 1.43 5.66 10.72
N ALA A 155 1.94 6.13 9.58
CA ALA A 155 1.40 5.81 8.27
C ALA A 155 1.40 4.29 8.01
N ALA A 156 2.48 3.59 8.37
CA ALA A 156 2.57 2.14 8.29
C ALA A 156 1.53 1.42 9.18
N ALA A 157 1.26 1.95 10.39
CA ALA A 157 0.23 1.42 11.27
C ALA A 157 -1.18 1.61 10.67
N PHE A 158 -1.45 2.75 10.05
CA PHE A 158 -2.69 2.98 9.31
C PHE A 158 -2.87 2.06 8.12
N TYR A 159 -1.80 1.76 7.36
CA TYR A 159 -1.85 0.75 6.30
C TYR A 159 -2.14 -0.64 6.86
N ALA A 160 -1.54 -1.01 7.99
CA ALA A 160 -1.85 -2.28 8.65
C ALA A 160 -3.31 -2.34 9.11
N ALA A 161 -3.81 -1.26 9.71
CA ALA A 161 -5.21 -1.13 10.10
C ALA A 161 -6.14 -1.24 8.89
N LEU A 162 -5.85 -0.55 7.78
CA LEU A 162 -6.58 -0.66 6.52
C LEU A 162 -6.72 -2.12 6.08
N LEU A 163 -5.61 -2.84 6.02
CA LEU A 163 -5.58 -4.25 5.60
C LEU A 163 -6.41 -5.14 6.53
N LEU A 164 -6.29 -4.97 7.84
CA LEU A 164 -6.99 -5.79 8.82
C LEU A 164 -8.48 -5.47 8.88
N LEU A 165 -8.87 -4.19 8.82
CA LEU A 165 -10.27 -3.76 8.78
C LEU A 165 -10.98 -4.31 7.53
N ASN A 166 -10.28 -4.30 6.38
CA ASN A 166 -10.81 -4.88 5.15
C ASN A 166 -11.13 -6.38 5.26
N LYS A 167 -10.49 -7.11 6.19
CA LYS A 167 -10.77 -8.54 6.43
C LYS A 167 -12.09 -8.79 7.17
N PHE A 168 -12.60 -7.79 7.89
CA PHE A 168 -13.88 -7.89 8.59
C PHE A 168 -15.08 -7.54 7.70
N ILE A 169 -14.83 -6.95 6.53
CA ILE A 169 -15.88 -6.59 5.58
C ILE A 169 -16.30 -7.83 4.79
N LYS A 170 -17.55 -8.26 4.99
CA LYS A 170 -18.11 -9.49 4.40
C LYS A 170 -19.15 -9.19 3.34
N ASP A 171 -19.25 -10.11 2.37
CA ASP A 171 -20.31 -10.17 1.34
C ASP A 171 -20.44 -8.91 0.47
N MET A 172 -19.35 -8.14 0.36
CA MET A 172 -19.31 -6.88 -0.38
C MET A 172 -18.43 -6.98 -1.63
N GLY A 173 -18.94 -6.46 -2.75
CA GLY A 173 -18.18 -6.38 -3.99
C GLY A 173 -16.95 -5.48 -3.83
N LYS A 174 -15.78 -5.94 -4.28
CA LYS A 174 -14.52 -5.21 -4.11
C LYS A 174 -14.45 -3.90 -4.87
N LEU A 175 -15.20 -3.79 -5.95
CA LEU A 175 -15.36 -2.55 -6.67
C LEU A 175 -16.13 -1.53 -5.81
N GLU A 176 -17.25 -1.92 -5.19
CA GLU A 176 -18.02 -1.04 -4.28
C GLU A 176 -17.18 -0.64 -3.05
N LEU A 177 -16.46 -1.60 -2.47
CA LEU A 177 -15.53 -1.39 -1.38
C LEU A 177 -14.48 -0.32 -1.72
N THR A 178 -13.88 -0.43 -2.90
CA THR A 178 -12.84 0.50 -3.37
C THR A 178 -13.42 1.90 -3.60
N ILE A 179 -14.61 2.00 -4.21
CA ILE A 179 -15.30 3.29 -4.41
C ILE A 179 -15.55 3.99 -3.07
N ILE A 180 -16.11 3.27 -2.08
CA ILE A 180 -16.43 3.85 -0.78
C ILE A 180 -15.15 4.28 -0.05
N GLN A 181 -14.08 3.49 -0.11
CA GLN A 181 -12.82 3.85 0.53
C GLN A 181 -12.15 5.03 -0.16
N LEU A 182 -12.04 5.05 -1.49
CA LEU A 182 -11.47 6.18 -2.22
C LEU A 182 -12.31 7.45 -2.04
N GLY A 183 -13.64 7.34 -2.02
CA GLY A 183 -14.53 8.45 -1.72
C GLY A 183 -14.34 8.99 -0.30
N THR A 184 -14.26 8.11 0.70
CA THR A 184 -14.00 8.50 2.10
C THR A 184 -12.62 9.16 2.25
N THR A 185 -11.60 8.59 1.60
CA THR A 185 -10.25 9.17 1.55
C THR A 185 -10.25 10.55 0.90
N THR A 186 -10.96 10.71 -0.22
CA THR A 186 -11.09 12.01 -0.90
C THR A 186 -11.72 13.05 0.03
N LEU A 187 -12.83 12.68 0.70
CA LEU A 187 -13.53 13.57 1.64
C LEU A 187 -12.65 13.95 2.85
N LEU A 188 -11.79 13.06 3.29
CA LEU A 188 -10.89 13.29 4.41
C LEU A 188 -9.68 14.15 4.00
N LEU A 189 -9.12 13.94 2.82
CA LEU A 189 -7.99 14.69 2.29
C LEU A 189 -8.37 16.09 1.82
N MET A 190 -9.60 16.27 1.32
CA MET A 190 -10.08 17.55 0.81
C MET A 190 -9.88 18.72 1.79
N PRO A 191 -10.40 18.68 3.03
CA PRO A 191 -10.17 19.77 3.98
C PRO A 191 -8.69 19.88 4.40
N TYR A 192 -7.97 18.77 4.50
CA TYR A 192 -6.55 18.79 4.85
C TYR A 192 -5.74 19.56 3.80
N VAL A 193 -5.89 19.23 2.51
CA VAL A 193 -5.17 19.88 1.40
C VAL A 193 -5.50 21.37 1.31
N PHE A 194 -6.77 21.74 1.41
CA PHE A 194 -7.17 23.14 1.36
C PHE A 194 -6.63 23.98 2.53
N LEU A 195 -6.40 23.35 3.69
CA LEU A 195 -5.83 24.03 4.86
C LEU A 195 -4.30 24.08 4.85
N THR A 196 -3.63 23.10 4.24
CA THR A 196 -2.15 22.99 4.28
C THR A 196 -1.45 23.44 3.01
N SER A 197 -1.92 22.98 1.84
CA SER A 197 -1.24 23.17 0.55
C SER A 197 -1.88 24.26 -0.32
N GLY A 198 -3.09 24.72 0.04
CA GLY A 198 -3.78 25.81 -0.64
C GLY A 198 -4.51 25.38 -1.92
N PHE A 199 -4.43 26.21 -2.96
CA PHE A 199 -5.24 26.11 -4.19
C PHE A 199 -4.41 25.74 -5.44
N GLY A 200 -3.22 25.14 -5.29
CA GLY A 200 -2.34 24.76 -6.41
C GLY A 200 -2.97 23.81 -7.41
N ILE A 201 -3.96 23.03 -6.99
CA ILE A 201 -4.84 22.22 -7.86
C ILE A 201 -5.52 23.00 -9.00
N PHE A 202 -5.64 24.33 -8.89
CA PHE A 202 -6.23 25.18 -9.93
C PHE A 202 -5.21 25.73 -10.92
N GLU A 203 -3.91 25.63 -10.63
CA GLU A 203 -2.81 26.13 -11.47
C GLU A 203 -2.03 25.00 -12.16
N VAL A 204 -2.65 23.82 -12.29
CA VAL A 204 -2.03 22.63 -12.86
C VAL A 204 -1.57 22.87 -14.30
N SER A 205 -0.26 22.66 -14.54
CA SER A 205 0.30 22.68 -15.89
C SER A 205 -0.34 21.60 -16.76
N SER A 206 -0.61 21.93 -18.04
CA SER A 206 -1.17 20.98 -19.01
C SER A 206 -0.29 19.75 -19.23
N SER A 207 1.03 19.86 -18.99
CA SER A 207 1.98 18.74 -19.07
C SER A 207 1.76 17.69 -17.97
N SER A 208 1.22 18.08 -16.81
CA SER A 208 0.99 17.18 -15.68
C SER A 208 -0.35 16.41 -15.78
N ILE A 209 -1.30 16.89 -16.58
CA ILE A 209 -2.64 16.28 -16.71
C ILE A 209 -2.59 14.80 -17.09
N PRO A 210 -1.82 14.35 -18.11
CA PRO A 210 -1.75 12.93 -18.46
C PRO A 210 -1.24 12.07 -17.30
N PHE A 211 -0.25 12.55 -16.54
CA PHE A 211 0.31 11.84 -15.41
C PHE A 211 -0.65 11.79 -14.22
N ILE A 212 -1.41 12.85 -13.98
CA ILE A 212 -2.49 12.88 -12.96
C ILE A 212 -3.58 11.86 -13.32
N LEU A 213 -3.96 11.76 -14.61
CA LEU A 213 -4.94 10.77 -15.07
C LEU A 213 -4.41 9.34 -14.92
N ILE A 214 -3.14 9.08 -15.28
CA ILE A 214 -2.50 7.77 -15.07
C ILE A 214 -2.47 7.44 -13.57
N LEU A 215 -2.09 8.41 -12.74
CA LEU A 215 -2.05 8.25 -11.28
C LEU A 215 -3.44 7.92 -10.72
N GLY A 216 -4.47 8.67 -11.09
CA GLY A 216 -5.83 8.45 -10.59
C GLY A 216 -6.48 7.17 -11.13
N ILE A 217 -6.38 6.91 -12.43
CA ILE A 217 -7.07 5.78 -13.08
C ILE A 217 -6.31 4.48 -12.86
N ILE A 218 -5.04 4.43 -13.23
CA ILE A 218 -4.26 3.19 -13.24
C ILE A 218 -3.74 2.90 -11.84
N ASN A 219 -2.99 3.84 -11.25
CA ASN A 219 -2.36 3.60 -9.95
C ASN A 219 -3.37 3.54 -8.81
N THR A 220 -4.32 4.46 -8.76
CA THR A 220 -5.29 4.51 -7.65
C THR A 220 -6.54 3.69 -7.96
N GLY A 221 -7.27 3.96 -9.04
CA GLY A 221 -8.52 3.26 -9.36
C GLY A 221 -8.34 1.75 -9.57
N ILE A 222 -7.65 1.38 -10.66
CA ILE A 222 -7.40 -0.03 -11.03
C ILE A 222 -6.50 -0.70 -9.99
N GLY A 223 -5.44 -0.02 -9.55
CA GLY A 223 -4.50 -0.53 -8.55
C GLY A 223 -5.19 -0.94 -7.25
N PHE A 224 -5.96 -0.05 -6.61
CA PHE A 224 -6.69 -0.42 -5.38
C PHE A 224 -7.79 -1.45 -5.62
N TRP A 225 -8.49 -1.39 -6.77
CA TRP A 225 -9.50 -2.40 -7.08
C TRP A 225 -8.88 -3.81 -7.19
N LEU A 226 -7.73 -3.94 -7.85
CA LEU A 226 -6.97 -5.20 -7.93
C LEU A 226 -6.38 -5.60 -6.58
N PHE A 227 -5.87 -4.63 -5.80
CA PHE A 227 -5.31 -4.85 -4.47
C PHE A 227 -6.35 -5.46 -3.52
N PHE A 228 -7.52 -4.82 -3.37
CA PHE A 228 -8.58 -5.33 -2.50
C PHE A 228 -9.19 -6.64 -3.03
N SER A 229 -9.25 -6.81 -4.35
CA SER A 229 -9.69 -8.09 -4.96
C SER A 229 -8.71 -9.23 -4.71
N GLY A 230 -7.42 -8.96 -4.84
CA GLY A 230 -6.37 -9.95 -4.58
C GLY A 230 -6.26 -10.30 -3.10
N MET A 231 -6.45 -9.32 -2.23
CA MET A 231 -6.36 -9.47 -0.78
C MET A 231 -7.38 -10.46 -0.21
N GLU A 232 -8.58 -10.54 -0.76
CA GLU A 232 -9.67 -11.40 -0.27
C GLU A 232 -9.25 -12.86 -0.10
N GLY A 233 -8.56 -13.41 -1.11
CA GLY A 233 -8.14 -14.82 -1.14
C GLY A 233 -6.81 -15.09 -0.42
N LEU A 234 -6.21 -14.10 0.24
CA LEU A 234 -4.88 -14.21 0.84
C LEU A 234 -4.94 -14.09 2.37
N LYS A 235 -4.08 -14.83 3.06
CA LYS A 235 -3.87 -14.68 4.52
C LYS A 235 -3.14 -13.36 4.81
N GLY A 236 -3.31 -12.80 6.01
CA GLY A 236 -2.66 -11.55 6.43
C GLY A 236 -1.14 -11.62 6.25
N GLN A 237 -0.55 -12.77 6.60
CA GLN A 237 0.88 -13.04 6.41
C GLN A 237 1.31 -13.01 4.93
N SER A 238 0.49 -13.56 4.01
CA SER A 238 0.80 -13.55 2.58
C SER A 238 0.71 -12.17 1.97
N ILE A 239 -0.26 -11.36 2.42
CA ILE A 239 -0.42 -9.96 2.02
C ILE A 239 0.81 -9.16 2.41
N ALA A 240 1.29 -9.29 3.65
CA ALA A 240 2.50 -8.62 4.11
C ALA A 240 3.71 -8.94 3.24
N MET A 241 3.95 -10.23 2.97
CA MET A 241 5.09 -10.66 2.15
C MET A 241 4.99 -10.16 0.71
N LEU A 242 3.84 -10.34 0.05
CA LEU A 242 3.65 -9.89 -1.32
C LEU A 242 3.67 -8.36 -1.44
N SER A 243 3.42 -7.63 -0.35
CA SER A 243 3.54 -6.16 -0.35
C SER A 243 4.97 -5.69 -0.59
N TYR A 244 5.99 -6.54 -0.37
CA TYR A 244 7.38 -6.21 -0.71
C TYR A 244 7.69 -6.24 -2.21
N VAL A 245 6.75 -6.66 -3.06
CA VAL A 245 6.90 -6.56 -4.52
C VAL A 245 6.88 -5.09 -4.97
N ASP A 246 6.07 -4.24 -4.34
CA ASP A 246 5.98 -2.80 -4.62
C ASP A 246 7.34 -2.10 -4.48
N PRO A 247 8.01 -2.12 -3.30
CA PRO A 247 9.30 -1.46 -3.15
C PRO A 247 10.38 -2.03 -4.05
N PHE A 248 10.30 -3.32 -4.39
CA PHE A 248 11.23 -3.92 -5.36
C PHE A 248 11.04 -3.36 -6.78
N VAL A 249 9.80 -3.27 -7.26
CA VAL A 249 9.49 -2.73 -8.59
C VAL A 249 9.88 -1.26 -8.66
N ALA A 250 9.62 -0.49 -7.59
CA ALA A 250 10.04 0.90 -7.49
C ALA A 250 11.56 1.05 -7.64
N ILE A 251 12.35 0.22 -6.95
CA ILE A 251 13.81 0.22 -7.04
C ILE A 251 14.29 -0.12 -8.46
N LEU A 252 13.70 -1.14 -9.09
CA LEU A 252 14.07 -1.51 -10.47
C LEU A 252 13.78 -0.37 -11.46
N ILE A 253 12.63 0.29 -11.31
CA ILE A 253 12.26 1.43 -12.13
C ILE A 253 13.25 2.59 -11.90
N SER A 254 13.58 2.90 -10.65
CA SER A 254 14.58 3.94 -10.35
C SER A 254 15.96 3.61 -10.94
N ALA A 255 16.44 2.38 -10.81
CA ALA A 255 17.75 1.99 -11.34
C ALA A 255 17.80 2.00 -12.87
N ILE A 256 16.77 1.45 -13.54
CA ILE A 256 16.78 1.25 -15.00
C ILE A 256 16.36 2.53 -15.75
N ILE A 257 15.28 3.17 -15.30
CA ILE A 257 14.64 4.28 -16.01
C ILE A 257 15.20 5.62 -15.53
N LEU A 258 15.41 5.79 -14.22
CA LEU A 258 15.92 7.05 -13.66
C LEU A 258 17.46 7.11 -13.63
N GLN A 259 18.15 6.01 -13.93
CA GLN A 259 19.61 5.86 -13.90
C GLN A 259 20.24 6.31 -12.57
N GLU A 260 19.51 6.15 -11.47
CA GLU A 260 20.04 6.42 -10.14
C GLU A 260 21.04 5.31 -9.76
N GLN A 261 22.24 5.70 -9.34
CA GLN A 261 23.29 4.74 -8.98
C GLN A 261 22.90 4.02 -7.69
N MET A 262 22.70 2.70 -7.80
CA MET A 262 22.48 1.84 -6.64
C MET A 262 23.80 1.47 -5.98
N THR A 263 23.86 1.59 -4.66
CA THR A 263 25.04 1.14 -3.92
C THR A 263 25.06 -0.38 -3.76
N ILE A 264 26.24 -0.93 -3.47
CA ILE A 264 26.41 -2.37 -3.22
C ILE A 264 25.56 -2.82 -2.02
N VAL A 265 25.42 -1.96 -1.01
CA VAL A 265 24.61 -2.23 0.19
C VAL A 265 23.13 -2.32 -0.18
N GLN A 266 22.64 -1.43 -1.06
CA GLN A 266 21.27 -1.46 -1.56
C GLN A 266 20.96 -2.71 -2.38
N MET A 267 21.91 -3.14 -3.23
CA MET A 267 21.76 -4.38 -4.00
C MET A 267 21.67 -5.62 -3.08
N LEU A 268 22.55 -5.73 -2.09
CA LEU A 268 22.52 -6.82 -1.11
C LEU A 268 21.23 -6.82 -0.28
N GLY A 269 20.79 -5.63 0.16
CA GLY A 269 19.52 -5.47 0.86
C GLY A 269 18.32 -5.91 0.02
N GLY A 270 18.31 -5.57 -1.28
CA GLY A 270 17.32 -6.02 -2.25
C GLY A 270 17.27 -7.54 -2.38
N VAL A 271 18.43 -8.19 -2.49
CA VAL A 271 18.52 -9.67 -2.55
C VAL A 271 17.99 -10.32 -1.27
N LEU A 272 18.33 -9.79 -0.11
CA LEU A 272 17.83 -10.28 1.18
C LEU A 272 16.30 -10.16 1.29
N LEU A 273 15.75 -9.01 0.90
CA LEU A 273 14.31 -8.73 0.91
C LEU A 273 13.55 -9.64 -0.06
N LEU A 274 14.05 -9.83 -1.28
CA LEU A 274 13.45 -10.71 -2.29
C LEU A 274 13.57 -12.19 -1.92
N GLY A 275 14.76 -12.61 -1.51
CA GLY A 275 15.05 -14.00 -1.17
C GLY A 275 14.20 -14.48 0.00
N SER A 276 14.04 -13.64 1.03
CA SER A 276 13.19 -13.96 2.18
C SER A 276 11.70 -14.06 1.80
N THR A 277 11.21 -13.13 0.98
CA THR A 277 9.82 -13.12 0.49
C THR A 277 9.52 -14.39 -0.34
N PHE A 278 10.42 -14.73 -1.27
CA PHE A 278 10.29 -15.87 -2.16
C PHE A 278 10.33 -17.22 -1.42
N VAL A 279 11.29 -17.41 -0.50
CA VAL A 279 11.43 -18.64 0.30
C VAL A 279 10.21 -18.89 1.17
N SER A 280 9.66 -17.82 1.75
CA SER A 280 8.48 -17.92 2.61
C SER A 280 7.22 -18.31 1.83
N GLU A 281 7.08 -17.85 0.58
CA GLU A 281 5.91 -18.15 -0.24
C GLU A 281 5.89 -19.59 -0.78
N ILE A 282 7.04 -20.08 -1.27
CA ILE A 282 7.19 -21.46 -1.76
C ILE A 282 6.87 -22.46 -0.65
N ARG A 283 7.38 -22.20 0.56
CA ARG A 283 7.17 -23.11 1.70
C ARG A 283 5.80 -22.97 2.34
N SER A 284 5.16 -21.80 2.28
CA SER A 284 3.75 -21.66 2.68
C SER A 284 2.84 -22.55 1.82
N THR A 285 3.19 -22.77 0.55
CA THR A 285 2.45 -23.66 -0.37
C THR A 285 2.68 -25.14 0.01
N ASN A 286 3.91 -25.52 0.37
CA ASN A 286 4.23 -26.89 0.80
C ASN A 286 3.61 -27.27 2.16
N CYS A 287 3.54 -26.33 3.12
CA CYS A 287 2.93 -26.60 4.43
C CYS A 287 1.39 -26.70 4.35
N SER A 288 0.76 -25.91 3.48
CA SER A 288 -0.69 -26.03 3.21
C SER A 288 -1.04 -27.36 2.51
N ASN A 289 -0.14 -27.87 1.65
CA ASN A 289 -0.32 -29.18 1.00
C ASN A 289 -0.08 -30.37 1.93
N GLN A 290 0.71 -30.21 3.00
CA GLN A 290 0.90 -31.26 4.01
C GLN A 290 -0.29 -31.38 4.98
N LEU A 291 -0.94 -30.27 5.34
CA LEU A 291 -2.13 -30.28 6.20
C LEU A 291 -3.41 -30.77 5.50
N MET A 292 -3.46 -30.75 4.16
CA MET A 292 -4.53 -31.40 3.38
C MET A 292 -4.28 -32.89 3.11
N LYS A 293 -3.13 -33.42 3.53
CA LYS A 293 -2.72 -34.82 3.31
C LYS A 293 -2.70 -35.66 4.58
N THR A 294 -3.25 -35.19 5.69
CA THR A 294 -3.50 -36.03 6.87
C THR A 294 -4.86 -36.71 6.67
N PRO A 295 -4.94 -38.02 6.36
CA PRO A 295 -6.18 -38.74 6.57
C PRO A 295 -6.49 -38.66 8.07
N ALA A 296 -7.76 -38.47 8.40
CA ALA A 296 -8.23 -38.78 9.74
C ALA A 296 -8.00 -40.29 9.95
N GLU A 297 -7.01 -40.62 10.77
CA GLU A 297 -6.88 -41.91 11.44
C GLU A 297 -7.37 -41.75 12.88
#